data_AF-A0A5B0PIT0-F1
#
_entry.id   AF-A0A5B0PIT0-F1
#
_cell.length_a   1.000
_cell.length_b   1.000
_cell.length_c   1.000
_cell.angle_alpha   90.00
_cell.angle_beta   90.00
_cell.angle_gamma   90.00
#
_symmetry.space_group_name_H-M   'P 1'
#
loop_
_entity.id
_entity.type
_entity.pdbx_description
1 polymer ?
#
loop_
_entity_poly.entity_id
_entity_poly.type
_entity_poly.pdbx_seq_one_letter_code
_entity_poly.pdbx_strand_id
1 'polypeptide(L)'
;MQRLTELAILIQKYQSRPSHRTCLSPSGEILIPYLKNQKIGFEGKLKTVDFGKLDFKGIASLDKTIHPALPYARYKRGDQIELLRVLRRTTQELQKDSRLILNYRNLIIFMQKIYEEFLDNLRIPTVAQVQYQQEMLDWLDREIFGPTIGHPVLGFIEPPYPIWTADPLDKTTGANQVLLIEYFSQREHDLDILPATSFKLLKKFQREGE
;
A
#
# COMPACT_ATOMS: atom_id res chain seq x y z
N MET A 1 -13.00 3.78 18.38
CA MET A 1 -12.25 4.78 19.17
C MET A 1 -10.79 4.38 19.38
N GLN A 2 -10.48 3.29 20.10
CA GLN A 2 -9.10 2.89 20.46
C GLN A 2 -8.07 2.87 19.29
N ARG A 3 -8.48 2.38 18.11
CA ARG A 3 -7.62 2.25 16.92
C ARG A 3 -7.23 3.58 16.24
N LEU A 4 -8.06 4.60 16.42
CA LEU A 4 -7.78 5.95 15.91
C LEU A 4 -6.78 6.66 16.80
N THR A 5 -6.89 6.36 18.09
CA THR A 5 -5.96 6.83 19.11
C THR A 5 -4.56 6.29 18.86
N GLU A 6 -4.39 5.00 18.49
CA GLU A 6 -3.07 4.41 18.19
C GLU A 6 -2.37 5.07 17.00
N LEU A 7 -3.04 5.23 15.85
CA LEU A 7 -2.46 5.90 14.69
C LEU A 7 -2.17 7.38 14.98
N ALA A 8 -3.05 8.07 15.71
CA ALA A 8 -2.84 9.47 16.09
C ALA A 8 -1.66 9.63 17.05
N ILE A 9 -1.52 8.75 18.06
CA ILE A 9 -0.37 8.70 18.97
C ILE A 9 0.91 8.44 18.17
N LEU A 10 0.88 7.49 17.25
CA LEU A 10 2.04 7.17 16.42
C LEU A 10 2.45 8.37 15.56
N ILE A 11 1.50 9.05 14.92
CA ILE A 11 1.77 10.28 14.16
C ILE A 11 2.42 11.33 15.07
N GLN A 12 1.86 11.59 16.26
CA GLN A 12 2.40 12.55 17.21
C GLN A 12 3.84 12.20 17.63
N LYS A 13 4.16 10.92 17.79
CA LYS A 13 5.51 10.45 18.13
C LYS A 13 6.54 10.77 17.05
N TYR A 14 6.14 10.78 15.78
CA TYR A 14 7.04 10.97 14.63
C TYR A 14 7.01 12.37 14.04
N GLN A 15 6.14 13.25 14.53
CA GLN A 15 6.09 14.64 14.13
C GLN A 15 6.95 15.51 15.04
N SER A 16 7.84 16.31 14.46
CA SER A 16 8.57 17.32 15.24
C SER A 16 7.77 18.62 15.41
N ARG A 17 6.74 18.84 14.57
CA ARG A 17 5.90 20.04 14.57
C ARG A 17 4.41 19.70 14.45
N PRO A 18 3.51 20.52 15.04
CA PRO A 18 2.08 20.36 14.83
C PRO A 18 1.75 20.56 13.35
N SER A 19 1.15 19.54 12.74
CA SER A 19 0.64 19.67 11.38
C SER A 19 -0.49 20.69 11.32
N HIS A 20 -0.50 21.48 10.25
CA HIS A 20 -1.50 22.52 10.03
C HIS A 20 -2.85 21.96 9.57
N ARG A 21 -2.91 20.67 9.17
CA ARG A 21 -4.12 20.02 8.64
C ARG A 21 -4.52 18.83 9.49
N THR A 22 -5.74 18.81 10.01
CA THR A 22 -6.27 17.60 10.64
C THR A 22 -6.64 16.56 9.56
N CYS A 23 -5.95 15.41 9.52
CA CYS A 23 -6.22 14.37 8.52
C CYS A 23 -7.43 13.50 8.86
N LEU A 24 -7.74 13.35 10.16
CA LEU A 24 -8.75 12.42 10.66
C LEU A 24 -9.75 13.13 11.56
N SER A 25 -11.03 12.79 11.42
CA SER A 25 -12.07 13.18 12.38
C SER A 25 -11.90 12.41 13.70
N PRO A 26 -12.57 12.82 14.79
CA PRO A 26 -12.65 12.02 16.02
C PRO A 26 -13.27 10.62 15.80
N SER A 27 -14.15 10.48 14.81
CA SER A 27 -14.74 9.20 14.36
C SER A 27 -13.80 8.39 13.45
N GLY A 28 -12.67 8.97 13.01
CA GLY A 28 -11.63 8.29 12.27
C GLY A 28 -11.75 8.36 10.76
N GLU A 29 -12.65 9.20 10.28
CA GLU A 29 -12.88 9.44 8.86
C GLU A 29 -11.78 10.36 8.31
N ILE A 30 -11.39 10.12 7.07
CA ILE A 30 -10.43 10.98 6.39
C ILE A 30 -11.11 12.31 6.06
N LEU A 31 -10.58 13.40 6.62
CA LEU A 31 -11.09 14.76 6.41
C LEU A 31 -10.55 15.41 5.13
N ILE A 32 -9.36 15.01 4.69
CA ILE A 32 -8.70 15.57 3.51
C ILE A 32 -9.30 14.92 2.24
N PRO A 33 -9.92 15.68 1.33
CA PRO A 33 -10.64 15.12 0.18
C PRO A 33 -9.78 14.23 -0.73
N TYR A 34 -8.57 14.65 -1.08
CA TYR A 34 -7.71 13.86 -1.98
C TYR A 34 -7.24 12.54 -1.34
N LEU A 35 -6.99 12.50 -0.03
CA LEU A 35 -6.70 11.25 0.69
C LEU A 35 -7.92 10.32 0.71
N LYS A 36 -9.12 10.88 0.88
CA LYS A 36 -10.37 10.13 0.84
C LYS A 36 -10.58 9.52 -0.56
N ASN A 37 -10.35 10.29 -1.61
CA ASN A 37 -10.44 9.83 -2.99
C ASN A 37 -9.41 8.75 -3.29
N GLN A 38 -8.18 8.87 -2.79
CA GLN A 38 -7.15 7.82 -2.93
C GLN A 38 -7.57 6.51 -2.28
N LYS A 39 -8.13 6.55 -1.05
CA LYS A 39 -8.68 5.35 -0.40
C LYS A 39 -9.81 4.72 -1.22
N ILE A 40 -10.74 5.54 -1.72
CA ILE A 40 -11.86 5.07 -2.56
C ILE A 40 -11.35 4.45 -3.87
N GLY A 41 -10.33 5.07 -4.49
CA GLY A 41 -9.70 4.57 -5.71
C GLY A 41 -9.05 3.19 -5.51
N PHE A 42 -8.29 3.03 -4.43
CA PHE A 42 -7.70 1.76 -4.02
C PHE A 42 -8.77 0.67 -3.79
N GLU A 43 -9.86 1.00 -3.08
CA GLU A 43 -11.01 0.11 -2.90
C GLU A 43 -11.67 -0.30 -4.21
N GLY A 44 -11.82 0.64 -5.15
CA GLY A 44 -12.35 0.38 -6.48
C GLY A 44 -11.46 -0.56 -7.28
N LYS A 45 -10.14 -0.33 -7.27
CA LYS A 45 -9.16 -1.18 -7.96
C LYS A 45 -9.14 -2.60 -7.42
N LEU A 46 -9.20 -2.78 -6.10
CA LEU A 46 -9.33 -4.11 -5.49
C LEU A 46 -10.54 -4.87 -6.05
N LYS A 47 -11.72 -4.23 -6.12
CA LYS A 47 -12.93 -4.85 -6.67
C LYS A 47 -12.79 -5.22 -8.15
N THR A 48 -12.12 -4.37 -8.94
CA THR A 48 -11.86 -4.64 -10.37
C THR A 48 -10.87 -5.79 -10.57
N VAL A 49 -9.79 -5.78 -9.79
CA VAL A 49 -8.75 -6.83 -9.77
C VAL A 49 -9.32 -8.18 -9.31
N ASP A 50 -10.39 -8.17 -8.53
CA ASP A 50 -11.10 -9.39 -8.12
C ASP A 50 -12.16 -9.84 -9.16
N PHE A 51 -11.94 -9.43 -10.42
CA PHE A 51 -12.76 -9.68 -11.60
C PHE A 51 -14.22 -9.24 -11.47
N GLY A 52 -14.51 -8.28 -10.58
CA GLY A 52 -15.87 -7.78 -10.32
C GLY A 52 -16.89 -8.84 -9.91
N LYS A 53 -16.46 -10.08 -9.62
CA LYS A 53 -17.34 -11.25 -9.43
C LYS A 53 -16.83 -12.27 -8.40
N LEU A 54 -15.51 -12.34 -8.14
CA LEU A 54 -14.99 -13.26 -7.13
C LEU A 54 -14.82 -12.48 -5.83
N ASP A 55 -15.57 -12.87 -4.81
CA ASP A 55 -15.29 -12.39 -3.46
C ASP A 55 -14.00 -13.04 -2.93
N PHE A 56 -13.61 -12.66 -1.71
CA PHE A 56 -12.49 -13.27 -1.00
C PHE A 56 -12.51 -14.81 -1.04
N LYS A 57 -13.69 -15.44 -0.91
CA LYS A 57 -13.81 -16.90 -0.92
C LYS A 57 -13.56 -17.47 -2.31
N GLY A 58 -14.09 -16.82 -3.35
CA GLY A 58 -13.85 -17.17 -4.73
C GLY A 58 -12.36 -17.20 -5.06
N ILE A 59 -11.61 -16.15 -4.67
CA ILE A 59 -10.17 -16.10 -4.90
C ILE A 59 -9.43 -17.15 -4.05
N ALA A 60 -9.79 -17.28 -2.78
CA ALA A 60 -9.15 -18.24 -1.88
C ALA A 60 -9.31 -19.70 -2.33
N SER A 61 -10.32 -20.00 -3.17
CA SER A 61 -10.55 -21.33 -3.74
C SER A 61 -9.77 -21.62 -5.03
N LEU A 62 -9.13 -20.62 -5.64
CA LEU A 62 -8.35 -20.82 -6.86
C LEU A 62 -7.02 -21.52 -6.55
N ASP A 63 -6.51 -22.26 -7.53
CA ASP A 63 -5.15 -22.80 -7.49
C ASP A 63 -4.15 -21.66 -7.33
N LYS A 64 -3.17 -21.84 -6.44
CA LYS A 64 -2.17 -20.82 -6.16
C LYS A 64 -0.75 -21.37 -6.14
N THR A 65 0.18 -20.56 -6.65
CA THR A 65 1.62 -20.72 -6.43
C THR A 65 2.08 -19.65 -5.45
N ILE A 66 2.71 -20.05 -4.35
CA ILE A 66 3.21 -19.14 -3.30
C ILE A 66 4.65 -18.75 -3.63
N HIS A 67 4.99 -17.47 -3.43
CA HIS A 67 6.36 -16.99 -3.53
C HIS A 67 7.22 -17.63 -2.43
N PRO A 68 8.38 -18.22 -2.74
CA PRO A 68 9.14 -19.00 -1.76
C PRO A 68 9.72 -18.14 -0.61
N ALA A 69 9.93 -16.83 -0.83
CA ALA A 69 10.48 -15.91 0.17
C ALA A 69 9.53 -14.82 0.67
N LEU A 70 8.34 -14.65 0.08
CA LEU A 70 7.44 -13.52 0.37
C LEU A 70 6.03 -14.02 0.65
N PRO A 71 5.24 -13.34 1.51
CA PRO A 71 3.83 -13.67 1.73
C PRO A 71 3.00 -13.18 0.55
N TYR A 72 3.15 -13.86 -0.58
CA TYR A 72 2.67 -13.41 -1.87
C TYR A 72 2.37 -14.62 -2.75
N ALA A 73 1.32 -14.53 -3.57
CA ALA A 73 0.93 -15.66 -4.42
C ALA A 73 0.34 -15.22 -5.76
N ARG A 74 0.56 -16.09 -6.75
CA ARG A 74 -0.13 -16.12 -8.03
C ARG A 74 -1.34 -17.04 -7.92
N TYR A 75 -2.51 -16.52 -8.20
CA TYR A 75 -3.76 -17.27 -8.28
C TYR A 75 -4.12 -17.47 -9.74
N LYS A 76 -4.30 -18.73 -10.14
CA LYS A 76 -4.63 -19.09 -11.52
C LYS A 76 -6.14 -19.06 -11.72
N ARG A 77 -6.61 -18.33 -12.73
CA ARG A 77 -8.02 -18.37 -13.17
C ARG A 77 -8.10 -18.73 -14.65
N GLY A 78 -8.50 -19.97 -14.93
CA GLY A 78 -8.42 -20.49 -16.31
C GLY A 78 -6.97 -20.51 -16.80
N ASP A 79 -6.74 -20.52 -18.11
CA ASP A 79 -5.40 -20.75 -18.67
C ASP A 79 -4.62 -19.49 -19.05
N GLN A 80 -5.21 -18.29 -18.92
CA GLN A 80 -4.64 -17.07 -19.52
C GLN A 80 -4.53 -15.86 -18.59
N ILE A 81 -5.07 -15.91 -17.37
CA ILE A 81 -4.98 -14.77 -16.45
C ILE A 81 -4.56 -15.28 -15.08
N GLU A 82 -3.46 -14.73 -14.59
CA GLU A 82 -3.04 -14.89 -13.21
C GLU A 82 -3.23 -13.60 -12.42
N LEU A 83 -3.58 -13.78 -11.16
CA LEU A 83 -3.85 -12.71 -10.22
C LEU A 83 -2.80 -12.74 -9.10
N LEU A 84 -2.14 -11.62 -8.88
CA LEU A 84 -1.21 -11.44 -7.78
C LEU A 84 -1.92 -10.90 -6.54
N ARG A 85 -1.71 -11.59 -5.40
CA ARG A 85 -2.31 -11.23 -4.12
C ARG A 85 -1.33 -11.41 -2.97
N VAL A 86 -1.40 -10.47 -2.03
CA VAL A 86 -0.70 -10.55 -0.75
C VAL A 86 -1.35 -11.60 0.15
N LEU A 87 -0.51 -12.39 0.81
CA LEU A 87 -0.88 -13.36 1.83
C LEU A 87 -0.64 -12.78 3.22
N ARG A 88 -1.28 -13.36 4.22
CA ARG A 88 -0.94 -13.10 5.62
C ARG A 88 0.38 -13.77 5.93
N ARG A 89 1.31 -13.03 6.55
CA ARG A 89 2.65 -13.54 6.90
C ARG A 89 2.62 -14.84 7.68
N THR A 90 1.65 -14.99 8.57
CA THR A 90 1.69 -16.05 9.59
C THR A 90 0.92 -17.30 9.23
N THR A 91 -0.03 -17.20 8.31
CA THR A 91 -0.85 -18.35 7.87
C THR A 91 -0.67 -18.68 6.40
N GLN A 92 -0.04 -17.80 5.61
CA GLN A 92 0.03 -17.90 4.14
C GLN A 92 -1.34 -18.02 3.46
N GLU A 93 -2.39 -17.61 4.16
CA GLU A 93 -3.74 -17.45 3.61
C GLU A 93 -3.87 -16.11 2.91
N LEU A 94 -4.86 -16.00 2.03
CA LEU A 94 -5.20 -14.75 1.36
C LEU A 94 -5.43 -13.62 2.39
N GLN A 95 -4.81 -12.46 2.15
CA GLN A 95 -5.07 -11.27 2.93
C GLN A 95 -6.48 -10.73 2.60
N LYS A 96 -7.23 -10.38 3.65
CA LYS A 96 -8.60 -9.85 3.49
C LYS A 96 -8.55 -8.45 2.89
N ASP A 97 -9.45 -8.14 1.97
CA ASP A 97 -9.52 -6.81 1.34
C ASP A 97 -9.74 -5.71 2.37
N SER A 98 -10.59 -5.94 3.37
CA SER A 98 -10.80 -5.00 4.47
C SER A 98 -9.51 -4.67 5.23
N ARG A 99 -8.52 -5.57 5.23
CA ARG A 99 -7.19 -5.34 5.83
C ARG A 99 -6.28 -4.58 4.89
N LEU A 100 -6.25 -4.95 3.61
CA LEU A 100 -5.51 -4.19 2.59
C LEU A 100 -5.97 -2.71 2.59
N ILE A 101 -7.28 -2.48 2.62
CA ILE A 101 -7.89 -1.14 2.65
C ILE A 101 -7.51 -0.38 3.92
N LEU A 102 -7.56 -1.04 5.09
CA LEU A 102 -7.19 -0.41 6.35
C LEU A 102 -5.70 -0.04 6.38
N ASN A 103 -4.82 -0.96 5.96
CA ASN A 103 -3.39 -0.75 5.93
C ASN A 103 -3.02 0.34 4.92
N TYR A 104 -3.68 0.38 3.76
CA TYR A 104 -3.50 1.43 2.76
C TYR A 104 -3.91 2.80 3.32
N ARG A 105 -5.08 2.89 3.96
CA ARG A 105 -5.52 4.11 4.67
C ARG A 105 -4.48 4.61 5.67
N ASN A 106 -3.96 3.71 6.51
CA ASN A 106 -2.97 4.10 7.51
C ASN A 106 -1.66 4.56 6.85
N LEU A 107 -1.24 3.89 5.77
CA LEU A 107 -0.04 4.22 5.01
C LEU A 107 -0.12 5.62 4.39
N ILE A 108 -1.18 5.91 3.65
CA ILE A 108 -1.32 7.22 2.98
C ILE A 108 -1.43 8.37 3.98
N ILE A 109 -2.09 8.16 5.12
CA ILE A 109 -2.18 9.17 6.18
C ILE A 109 -0.80 9.41 6.79
N PHE A 110 -0.06 8.35 7.12
CA PHE A 110 1.25 8.49 7.75
C PHE A 110 2.28 9.11 6.81
N MET A 111 2.30 8.68 5.54
CA MET A 111 3.14 9.28 4.51
C MET A 111 2.79 10.75 4.28
N GLN A 112 1.50 11.11 4.20
CA GLN A 112 1.06 12.50 4.13
C GLN A 112 1.65 13.34 5.27
N LYS A 113 1.60 12.84 6.50
CA LYS A 113 2.06 13.58 7.68
C LYS A 113 3.56 13.84 7.68
N ILE A 114 4.35 12.81 7.37
CA ILE A 114 5.81 12.96 7.26
C ILE A 114 6.15 13.91 6.10
N TYR A 115 5.47 13.75 4.96
CA TYR A 115 5.79 14.52 3.78
C TYR A 115 5.40 16.00 3.91
N GLU A 116 4.30 16.30 4.62
CA GLU A 116 3.95 17.68 5.00
C GLU A 116 5.07 18.34 5.81
N GLU A 117 5.59 17.67 6.84
CA GLU A 117 6.70 18.21 7.64
C GLU A 117 7.98 18.42 6.79
N PHE A 118 8.27 17.51 5.86
CA PHE A 118 9.37 17.66 4.92
C PHE A 118 9.19 18.90 4.03
N LEU A 119 8.00 19.11 3.46
CA LEU A 119 7.70 20.27 2.61
C LEU A 119 7.70 21.59 3.39
N ASP A 120 7.26 21.58 4.64
CA ASP A 120 7.34 22.74 5.55
C ASP A 120 8.79 23.13 5.81
N ASN A 121 9.68 22.14 6.01
CA ASN A 121 11.11 22.38 6.19
C ASN A 121 11.78 22.96 4.92
N LEU A 122 11.27 22.61 3.74
CA LEU A 122 11.65 23.23 2.47
C LEU A 122 10.99 24.61 2.22
N ARG A 123 10.15 25.09 3.16
CA ARG A 123 9.39 26.34 3.05
C ARG A 123 8.48 26.40 1.82
N ILE A 124 8.00 25.25 1.35
CA ILE A 124 7.03 25.20 0.26
C ILE A 124 5.69 25.74 0.76
N PRO A 125 5.06 26.71 0.08
CA PRO A 125 3.76 27.23 0.48
C PRO A 125 2.69 26.14 0.55
N THR A 126 1.85 26.15 1.59
CA THR A 126 0.83 25.14 1.85
C THR A 126 -0.08 24.84 0.66
N VAL A 127 -0.39 25.84 -0.19
CA VAL A 127 -1.18 25.66 -1.41
C VAL A 127 -0.44 24.80 -2.44
N ALA A 128 0.85 25.04 -2.64
CA ALA A 128 1.70 24.27 -3.55
C ALA A 128 1.99 22.85 -3.03
N GLN A 129 2.00 22.64 -1.71
CA GLN A 129 2.22 21.32 -1.12
C GLN A 129 1.17 20.28 -1.53
N VAL A 130 -0.06 20.71 -1.82
CA VAL A 130 -1.15 19.80 -2.23
C VAL A 130 -0.77 19.03 -3.49
N GLN A 131 -0.16 19.71 -4.47
CA GLN A 131 0.26 19.09 -5.72
C GLN A 131 1.31 18.00 -5.46
N TYR A 132 2.39 18.33 -4.74
CA TYR A 132 3.43 17.36 -4.41
C TYR A 132 2.90 16.15 -3.63
N GLN A 133 1.93 16.38 -2.74
CA GLN A 133 1.30 15.31 -1.98
C GLN A 133 0.45 14.40 -2.86
N GLN A 134 -0.25 14.95 -3.85
CA GLN A 134 -1.00 14.15 -4.82
C GLN A 134 -0.06 13.33 -5.72
N GLU A 135 1.03 13.92 -6.21
CA GLU A 135 2.05 13.23 -7.01
C GLU A 135 2.66 12.04 -6.24
N MET A 136 2.94 12.22 -4.93
CA MET A 136 3.40 11.15 -4.05
C MET A 136 2.40 10.00 -3.92
N LEU A 137 1.10 10.32 -3.83
CA LEU A 137 0.03 9.32 -3.73
C LEU A 137 -0.19 8.59 -5.05
N ASP A 138 -0.12 9.30 -6.17
CA ASP A 138 -0.22 8.72 -7.52
C ASP A 138 0.99 7.82 -7.83
N TRP A 139 2.18 8.20 -7.36
CA TRP A 139 3.35 7.33 -7.39
C TRP A 139 3.12 6.05 -6.59
N LEU A 140 2.66 6.14 -5.34
CA LEU A 140 2.40 4.98 -4.50
C LEU A 140 1.37 4.04 -5.14
N ASP A 141 0.32 4.59 -5.73
CA ASP A 141 -0.72 3.83 -6.42
C ASP A 141 -0.14 3.05 -7.62
N ARG A 142 0.72 3.68 -8.43
CA ARG A 142 1.44 2.99 -9.52
C ARG A 142 2.30 1.85 -8.98
N GLU A 143 3.06 2.07 -7.91
CA GLU A 143 3.90 1.02 -7.33
C GLU A 143 3.11 -0.22 -6.85
N ILE A 144 1.84 -0.03 -6.49
CA ILE A 144 0.95 -1.11 -6.04
C ILE A 144 0.31 -1.84 -7.22
N PHE A 145 -0.25 -1.13 -8.20
CA PHE A 145 -1.14 -1.70 -9.21
C PHE A 145 -0.54 -1.80 -10.61
N GLY A 146 0.53 -1.08 -10.91
CA GLY A 146 1.16 -1.05 -12.22
C GLY A 146 2.55 -0.42 -12.15
N PRO A 147 3.50 -1.07 -11.46
CA PRO A 147 4.82 -0.50 -11.26
C PRO A 147 5.61 -0.47 -12.55
N THR A 148 6.52 0.51 -12.65
CA THR A 148 7.45 0.62 -13.79
C THR A 148 8.43 -0.56 -13.84
N ILE A 149 8.78 -1.11 -12.67
CA ILE A 149 9.74 -2.20 -12.50
C ILE A 149 9.08 -3.33 -11.72
N GLY A 150 9.13 -4.55 -12.28
CA GLY A 150 8.55 -5.74 -11.68
C GLY A 150 7.03 -5.83 -11.85
N HIS A 151 6.41 -6.78 -11.14
CA HIS A 151 4.98 -7.01 -11.18
C HIS A 151 4.21 -6.25 -10.09
N PRO A 152 2.92 -5.97 -10.29
CA PRO A 152 2.10 -5.24 -9.32
C PRO A 152 1.89 -6.02 -8.02
N VAL A 153 1.98 -5.34 -6.87
CA VAL A 153 1.69 -5.90 -5.54
C VAL A 153 0.28 -6.50 -5.48
N LEU A 154 -0.67 -5.89 -6.18
CA LEU A 154 -2.05 -6.36 -6.30
C LEU A 154 -2.49 -6.14 -7.74
N GLY A 155 -2.89 -7.18 -8.45
CA GLY A 155 -3.32 -7.00 -9.83
C GLY A 155 -3.20 -8.22 -10.70
N PHE A 156 -3.72 -8.10 -11.92
CA PHE A 156 -3.52 -9.08 -12.96
C PHE A 156 -2.11 -8.99 -13.53
N ILE A 157 -1.60 -10.13 -13.97
CA ILE A 157 -0.42 -10.21 -14.80
C ILE A 157 -0.72 -11.03 -16.05
N GLU A 158 -0.02 -10.67 -17.12
CA GLU A 158 -0.07 -11.38 -18.39
C GLU A 158 1.18 -12.27 -18.53
N PRO A 159 1.12 -13.32 -19.37
CA PRO A 159 2.30 -14.11 -19.70
C PRO A 159 3.45 -13.25 -20.28
N PRO A 160 4.72 -13.61 -20.04
CA PRO A 160 5.18 -14.79 -19.33
C PRO A 160 5.11 -14.62 -17.80
N TYR A 161 4.50 -15.59 -17.12
CA TYR A 161 4.39 -15.57 -15.66
C TYR A 161 5.75 -15.80 -14.98
N PRO A 162 6.00 -15.15 -13.83
CA PRO A 162 7.29 -15.24 -13.17
C PRO A 162 7.53 -16.62 -12.56
N ILE A 163 8.73 -17.13 -12.79
CA ILE A 163 9.25 -18.29 -12.07
C ILE A 163 10.01 -17.75 -10.86
N TRP A 164 9.32 -17.65 -9.73
CA TRP A 164 9.88 -17.08 -8.52
C TRP A 164 11.01 -17.93 -7.95
N THR A 165 12.01 -17.24 -7.41
CA THR A 165 13.13 -17.85 -6.71
C THR A 165 13.10 -17.48 -5.23
N ALA A 166 13.94 -18.12 -4.43
CA ALA A 166 14.07 -17.77 -3.01
C ALA A 166 14.68 -16.36 -2.78
N ASP A 167 15.13 -15.66 -3.83
CA ASP A 167 15.51 -14.26 -3.74
C ASP A 167 14.25 -13.37 -3.77
N PRO A 168 13.94 -12.61 -2.71
CA PRO A 168 12.80 -11.69 -2.70
C PRO A 168 13.00 -10.50 -3.65
N LEU A 169 14.22 -10.21 -4.08
CA LEU A 169 14.58 -9.11 -4.99
C LEU A 169 14.98 -9.66 -6.37
N ASP A 170 14.14 -10.51 -6.94
CA ASP A 170 14.33 -10.95 -8.32
C ASP A 170 13.87 -9.89 -9.34
N LYS A 171 14.14 -10.14 -10.63
CA LYS A 171 13.71 -9.23 -11.72
C LYS A 171 12.20 -9.02 -11.80
N THR A 172 11.42 -9.87 -11.13
CA THR A 172 9.97 -9.92 -11.22
C THR A 172 9.29 -9.24 -10.03
N THR A 173 10.03 -8.98 -8.95
CA THR A 173 9.55 -8.29 -7.74
C THR A 173 10.52 -7.17 -7.35
N GLY A 174 10.17 -5.92 -7.69
CA GLY A 174 11.02 -4.77 -7.38
C GLY A 174 11.10 -4.45 -5.89
N ALA A 175 12.12 -3.67 -5.50
CA ALA A 175 12.37 -3.35 -4.10
C ALA A 175 11.25 -2.52 -3.44
N ASN A 176 10.43 -1.80 -4.21
CA ASN A 176 9.25 -1.10 -3.71
C ASN A 176 8.13 -2.11 -3.43
N GLN A 177 7.93 -3.06 -4.35
CA GLN A 177 6.94 -4.12 -4.25
C GLN A 177 7.22 -5.00 -3.04
N VAL A 178 8.47 -5.39 -2.79
CA VAL A 178 8.86 -6.15 -1.59
C VAL A 178 8.44 -5.41 -0.32
N LEU A 179 8.76 -4.12 -0.19
CA LEU A 179 8.39 -3.33 1.00
C LEU A 179 6.87 -3.28 1.18
N LEU A 180 6.11 -3.11 0.10
CA LEU A 180 4.66 -3.04 0.13
C LEU A 180 4.03 -4.40 0.45
N ILE A 181 4.52 -5.50 -0.14
CA ILE A 181 4.07 -6.88 0.15
C ILE A 181 4.28 -7.18 1.64
N GLU A 182 5.47 -6.90 2.16
CA GLU A 182 5.80 -7.06 3.58
C GLU A 182 4.84 -6.26 4.46
N TYR A 183 4.61 -4.98 4.13
CA TYR A 183 3.68 -4.12 4.84
C TYR A 183 2.23 -4.61 4.80
N PHE A 184 1.71 -5.00 3.64
CA PHE A 184 0.33 -5.47 3.49
C PHE A 184 0.11 -6.88 4.09
N SER A 185 1.18 -7.65 4.32
CA SER A 185 1.11 -8.99 4.92
C SER A 185 0.88 -9.02 6.43
N GLN A 186 0.97 -7.86 7.08
CA GLN A 186 0.87 -7.70 8.52
C GLN A 186 -0.43 -8.22 9.11
N ARG A 187 -0.36 -8.56 10.40
CA ARG A 187 -1.52 -8.96 11.20
C ARG A 187 -2.43 -7.76 11.46
N GLU A 188 -3.62 -8.05 11.96
CA GLU A 188 -4.51 -7.01 12.44
C GLU A 188 -3.86 -6.24 13.60
N HIS A 189 -3.90 -4.90 13.55
CA HIS A 189 -3.39 -3.98 14.58
C HIS A 189 -1.88 -3.79 14.63
N ASP A 190 -1.13 -4.38 13.70
CA ASP A 190 0.29 -4.12 13.58
C ASP A 190 0.52 -2.78 12.88
N LEU A 191 1.02 -1.79 13.63
CA LEU A 191 1.50 -0.51 13.12
C LEU A 191 3.02 -0.41 13.24
N ASP A 192 3.72 -1.49 13.63
CA ASP A 192 5.11 -1.41 14.07
C ASP A 192 6.04 -1.03 12.91
N ILE A 193 5.77 -1.60 11.73
CA ILE A 193 6.57 -1.30 10.53
C ILE A 193 5.98 -0.14 9.70
N LEU A 194 4.82 0.43 10.07
CA LEU A 194 4.23 1.56 9.34
C LEU A 194 5.23 2.73 9.22
N PRO A 195 5.86 3.23 10.29
CA PRO A 195 6.79 4.34 10.17
C PRO A 195 7.98 4.01 9.27
N ALA A 196 8.62 2.86 9.51
CA ALA A 196 9.78 2.43 8.74
C ALA A 196 9.46 2.27 7.24
N THR A 197 8.31 1.70 6.91
CA THR A 197 7.83 1.57 5.53
C THR A 197 7.54 2.93 4.91
N SER A 198 6.83 3.82 5.61
CA SER A 198 6.52 5.17 5.11
C SER A 198 7.78 5.97 4.80
N PHE A 199 8.78 5.99 5.70
CA PHE A 199 10.05 6.70 5.46
C PHE A 199 10.81 6.12 4.26
N LYS A 200 10.87 4.79 4.13
CA LYS A 200 11.54 4.14 2.99
C LYS A 200 10.85 4.48 1.67
N LEU A 201 9.52 4.43 1.62
CA LEU A 201 8.75 4.76 0.43
C LEU A 201 8.90 6.23 0.05
N LEU A 202 8.80 7.16 1.00
CA LEU A 202 9.03 8.59 0.72
C LEU A 202 10.43 8.86 0.18
N LYS A 203 11.45 8.21 0.75
CA LYS A 203 12.84 8.32 0.25
C LYS A 203 12.99 7.76 -1.18
N LYS A 204 12.23 6.73 -1.54
CA LYS A 204 12.20 6.17 -2.90
C LYS A 204 11.51 7.12 -3.87
N PHE A 205 10.33 7.61 -3.52
CA PHE A 205 9.61 8.63 -4.28
C PHE A 205 10.48 9.86 -4.59
N GLN A 206 11.19 10.38 -3.59
CA GLN A 206 12.05 11.56 -3.76
C GLN A 206 13.22 11.33 -4.72
N ARG A 207 13.76 10.10 -4.80
CA ARG A 207 14.88 9.77 -5.69
C ARG A 207 14.46 9.51 -7.13
N GLU A 208 13.21 9.11 -7.35
CA GLU A 208 12.67 8.88 -8.69
C GLU A 208 12.14 10.18 -9.34
N GLY A 209 11.96 11.25 -8.55
CA GLY A 209 11.62 12.59 -9.02
C GLY A 209 12.82 13.49 -9.32
N GLU A 210 14.05 13.01 -9.09
CA GLU A 210 15.33 13.63 -9.49
C GLU A 210 15.78 13.10 -10.86
#